data_AF-A0AAP2CNN0-F1
#
_entry.id   AF-A0AAP2CNN0-F1
#
_cell.length_a   1.000
_cell.length_b   1.000
_cell.length_c   1.000
_cell.angle_alpha   90.00
_cell.angle_beta   90.00
_cell.angle_gamma   90.00
#
_symmetry.space_group_name_H-M   'P 1'
#
loop_
_entity.id
_entity.type
_entity.pdbx_description
1 polymer ?
#
loop_
_entity_poly.entity_id
_entity_poly.type
_entity_poly.pdbx_seq_one_letter_code
_entity_poly.pdbx_strand_id
1 'polypeptide(L)'
;MQANYSIWLEKSGYSHNTISGYQSEIRRVEEHYGNLDQHYDQDGFRQLAETFAYSRSDAREGRPNPTRLQIDGDIYTNLASYRRAMASYAKFRKTRVQAFTA
;
A
#
# COMPACT_ATOMS: atom_id res chain seq x y z
N MET A 1 7.39 3.53 9.30
CA MET A 1 7.41 2.10 8.94
C MET A 1 7.65 1.17 10.15
N GLN A 2 6.75 0.23 10.40
CA GLN A 2 6.90 -0.73 11.51
C GLN A 2 7.99 -1.78 11.24
N ALA A 3 8.94 -1.94 12.17
CA ALA A 3 9.96 -3.00 12.13
C ALA A 3 9.37 -4.42 12.03
N ASN A 4 8.12 -4.61 12.47
CA ASN A 4 7.45 -5.91 12.44
C ASN A 4 6.83 -6.26 11.09
N TYR A 5 6.67 -5.30 10.17
CA TYR A 5 6.06 -5.56 8.87
C TYR A 5 6.97 -6.41 7.98
N SER A 6 8.28 -6.13 7.95
CA SER A 6 9.25 -6.94 7.20
C SER A 6 9.31 -8.38 7.71
N ILE A 7 9.39 -8.54 9.03
CA ILE A 7 9.39 -9.85 9.68
C ILE A 7 8.13 -10.63 9.34
N TRP A 8 6.97 -9.96 9.33
CA TRP A 8 5.71 -10.60 8.94
C TRP A 8 5.71 -11.02 7.47
N LEU A 9 6.26 -10.21 6.56
CA LEU A 9 6.39 -10.58 5.16
C LEU A 9 7.31 -11.78 4.95
N GLU A 10 8.45 -11.84 5.65
CA GLU A 10 9.37 -12.98 5.64
C GLU A 10 8.68 -14.25 6.12
N LYS A 11 7.97 -14.18 7.26
CA LYS A 11 7.19 -15.30 7.80
C LYS A 11 6.04 -15.74 6.90
N SER A 12 5.52 -14.82 6.08
CA SER A 12 4.49 -15.10 5.09
C SER A 12 5.03 -15.74 3.80
N GLY A 13 6.34 -15.95 3.69
CA GLY A 13 6.98 -16.64 2.57
C GLY A 13 7.16 -15.78 1.30
N TYR A 14 7.08 -14.45 1.40
CA TYR A 14 7.35 -13.57 0.26
C TYR A 14 8.83 -13.58 -0.12
N SER A 15 9.11 -13.46 -1.43
CA SER A 15 10.48 -13.32 -1.92
C SER A 15 11.12 -12.01 -1.44
N HIS A 16 12.45 -11.99 -1.32
CA HIS A 16 13.19 -10.79 -0.93
C HIS A 16 12.89 -9.58 -1.82
N ASN A 17 12.80 -9.80 -3.14
CA ASN A 17 12.46 -8.74 -4.10
C ASN A 17 11.05 -8.17 -3.84
N THR A 18 10.08 -9.04 -3.53
CA THR A 18 8.72 -8.60 -3.18
C THR A 18 8.71 -7.82 -1.87
N ILE A 19 9.47 -8.26 -0.87
CA ILE A 19 9.61 -7.57 0.42
C ILE A 19 10.16 -6.16 0.20
N SER A 20 11.28 -6.03 -0.52
CA SER A 20 11.90 -4.74 -0.81
C SER A 20 10.96 -3.81 -1.60
N GLY A 21 10.23 -4.36 -2.58
CA GLY A 21 9.21 -3.62 -3.33
C GLY A 21 8.10 -3.08 -2.43
N TYR A 22 7.46 -3.94 -1.64
CA TYR A 22 6.42 -3.53 -0.70
C TYR A 22 6.92 -2.53 0.34
N GLN A 23 8.17 -2.69 0.81
CA GLN A 23 8.75 -1.74 1.75
C GLN A 23 8.90 -0.35 1.13
N SER A 24 9.42 -0.29 -0.09
CA SER A 24 9.62 0.96 -0.82
C SER A 24 8.29 1.63 -1.15
N GLU A 25 7.30 0.85 -1.58
CA GLU A 25 5.97 1.34 -1.94
C GLU A 25 5.23 1.90 -0.72
N ILE A 26 5.15 1.14 0.39
CA ILE A 26 4.53 1.58 1.64
C ILE A 26 5.22 2.81 2.22
N ARG A 27 6.56 2.84 2.20
CA ARG A 27 7.33 4.00 2.66
C ARG A 27 6.95 5.25 1.87
N ARG A 28 6.87 5.15 0.54
CA ARG A 28 6.50 6.30 -0.29
C ARG A 28 5.07 6.76 -0.03
N VAL A 29 4.15 5.85 0.25
CA VAL A 29 2.79 6.23 0.68
C VAL A 29 2.83 6.96 2.03
N GLU A 30 3.60 6.46 3.02
CA GLU A 30 3.78 7.14 4.32
C GLU A 30 4.34 8.56 4.16
N GLU A 31 5.33 8.75 3.29
CA GLU A 31 5.98 10.05 3.05
C GLU A 31 5.00 11.12 2.53
N HIS A 32 3.96 10.74 1.79
CA HIS A 32 3.01 11.68 1.16
C HIS A 32 1.64 11.76 1.85
N TYR A 33 1.24 10.71 2.56
CA TYR A 33 -0.07 10.62 3.20
C TYR A 33 0.01 10.57 4.73
N GLY A 34 1.19 10.34 5.31
CA GLY A 34 1.38 10.24 6.76
C GLY A 34 1.29 8.79 7.27
N ASN A 35 1.15 8.64 8.58
CA ASN A 35 1.27 7.34 9.25
C ASN A 35 0.20 6.34 8.79
N LEU A 36 0.63 5.23 8.18
CA LEU A 36 -0.27 4.20 7.67
C LEU A 36 -1.03 3.43 8.75
N ASP A 37 -0.51 3.36 9.98
CA ASP A 37 -1.27 2.80 11.08
C ASP A 37 -2.51 3.62 11.37
N GLN A 38 -2.38 4.95 11.37
CA GLN A 38 -3.51 5.85 11.60
C GLN A 38 -4.54 5.74 10.48
N HIS A 39 -4.09 5.71 9.22
CA HIS A 39 -4.98 5.48 8.08
C HIS A 39 -5.72 4.14 8.16
N TYR A 40 -5.02 3.07 8.56
CA TYR A 40 -5.67 1.77 8.75
C TYR A 40 -6.67 1.79 9.91
N ASP A 41 -6.31 2.40 11.03
CA ASP A 41 -7.16 2.45 12.23
C ASP A 41 -8.40 3.34 12.02
N GLN A 42 -8.30 4.34 11.15
CA GLN A 42 -9.41 5.23 10.83
C GLN A 42 -10.49 4.54 9.99
N ASP A 43 -10.12 3.83 8.91
CA ASP A 43 -11.10 3.27 7.98
C ASP A 43 -10.64 2.00 7.22
N GLY A 44 -9.56 1.36 7.66
CA GLY A 44 -9.01 0.18 7.01
C GLY A 44 -8.39 0.46 5.63
N PHE A 45 -7.91 1.69 5.39
CA PHE A 45 -7.44 2.21 4.11
C PHE A 45 -8.53 2.47 3.05
N ARG A 46 -9.80 2.61 3.42
CA ARG A 46 -10.86 2.84 2.43
C ARG A 46 -10.64 4.13 1.64
N GLN A 47 -10.45 5.26 2.32
CA GLN A 47 -10.20 6.56 1.68
C GLN A 47 -8.91 6.56 0.85
N LEU A 48 -7.87 5.90 1.36
CA LEU A 48 -6.59 5.80 0.66
C LEU A 48 -6.74 4.92 -0.60
N ALA A 49 -7.47 3.81 -0.52
CA ALA A 49 -7.75 2.95 -1.68
C ALA A 49 -8.58 3.68 -2.74
N GLU A 50 -9.56 4.51 -2.36
CA GLU A 50 -10.32 5.36 -3.27
C GLU A 50 -9.41 6.38 -3.97
N THR A 51 -8.49 7.01 -3.24
CA THR A 51 -7.52 7.96 -3.82
C THR A 51 -6.58 7.30 -4.83
N PHE A 52 -6.19 6.04 -4.58
CA PHE A 52 -5.32 5.26 -5.46
C PHE A 52 -6.09 4.46 -6.52
N ALA A 53 -7.42 4.60 -6.58
CA ALA A 53 -8.23 3.95 -7.59
C ALA A 53 -7.96 4.59 -8.95
N TYR A 54 -7.39 3.79 -9.84
CA TYR A 54 -7.09 4.21 -11.20
C TYR A 54 -7.22 3.01 -12.13
N SER A 55 -8.08 3.15 -13.14
CA SER A 55 -8.42 2.09 -14.06
C SER A 55 -7.65 2.17 -15.38
N ARG A 56 -7.73 1.10 -16.18
CA ARG A 56 -7.24 1.14 -17.57
C ARG A 56 -8.03 2.12 -18.45
N SER A 57 -9.30 2.38 -18.12
CA SER A 57 -10.10 3.39 -18.84
C SER A 57 -9.55 4.78 -18.56
N ASP A 58 -9.27 5.09 -17.29
CA ASP A 58 -8.66 6.38 -16.89
C ASP A 58 -7.32 6.59 -17.59
N ALA A 59 -6.47 5.55 -17.66
CA ALA A 59 -5.23 5.58 -18.43
C ALA A 59 -5.44 5.87 -19.92
N ARG A 60 -6.40 5.18 -20.55
CA ARG A 60 -6.74 5.35 -21.98
C ARG A 60 -7.30 6.74 -22.27
N GLU A 61 -8.06 7.30 -21.33
CA GLU A 61 -8.62 8.65 -21.40
C GLU A 61 -7.58 9.73 -21.06
N GLY A 62 -6.35 9.35 -20.69
CA GLY A 62 -5.28 10.29 -20.34
C GLY A 62 -5.57 11.09 -19.07
N ARG A 63 -6.31 10.50 -18.12
CA ARG A 63 -6.61 11.18 -16.86
C ARG A 63 -5.34 11.47 -16.05
N PRO A 64 -5.32 12.56 -15.28
CA PRO A 64 -4.19 12.85 -14.43
C PRO A 64 -4.08 11.83 -13.28
N ASN A 65 -2.87 11.70 -12.73
CA ASN A 65 -2.63 10.93 -11.52
C ASN A 65 -3.48 11.51 -10.36
N PRO A 66 -4.38 10.73 -9.72
CA PRO A 66 -5.22 11.20 -8.62
C PRO A 66 -4.45 11.33 -7.30
N THR A 67 -3.21 10.84 -7.24
CA THR A 67 -2.41 10.79 -6.01
C THR A 67 -1.41 11.94 -5.89
N ARG A 68 -0.94 12.19 -4.66
CA ARG A 68 0.19 13.10 -4.38
C ARG A 68 1.57 12.53 -4.77
N LEU A 69 1.62 11.29 -5.27
CA LEU A 69 2.87 10.65 -5.65
C LEU A 69 3.31 11.15 -7.02
N GLN A 70 4.59 11.48 -7.16
CA GLN A 70 5.18 11.67 -8.49
C GLN A 70 5.38 10.31 -9.14
N ILE A 71 4.72 10.07 -10.28
CA ILE A 71 4.83 8.81 -11.02
C ILE A 71 5.44 9.11 -12.37
N ASP A 72 6.62 8.54 -12.60
CA ASP A 72 7.25 8.53 -13.91
C ASP A 72 6.82 7.27 -14.66
N GLY A 73 6.20 7.45 -15.83
CA GLY A 73 5.72 6.35 -16.68
C GLY A 73 4.25 5.97 -16.44
N ASP A 74 3.96 4.67 -16.45
CA ASP A 74 2.59 4.15 -16.47
C ASP A 74 1.89 4.30 -15.10
N ILE A 75 0.98 5.28 -15.01
CA ILE A 75 0.20 5.60 -13.80
C ILE A 75 -0.58 4.37 -13.30
N TYR A 76 -1.23 3.64 -14.22
CA TYR A 76 -2.07 2.50 -13.87
C TYR A 76 -1.28 1.39 -13.17
N THR A 77 -0.12 1.04 -13.72
CA THR A 77 0.76 -0.03 -13.23
C THR A 77 1.38 0.37 -11.90
N ASN A 78 1.86 1.61 -11.79
CA ASN A 78 2.40 2.12 -10.53
C ASN A 78 1.34 2.13 -9.43
N LEU A 79 0.15 2.70 -9.67
CA LEU A 79 -0.94 2.75 -8.68
C LEU A 79 -1.47 1.35 -8.34
N ALA A 80 -1.45 0.40 -9.29
CA ALA A 80 -1.74 -0.99 -8.99
C ALA A 80 -0.72 -1.60 -8.01
N SER A 81 0.56 -1.30 -8.16
CA SER A 81 1.60 -1.75 -7.23
C SER A 81 1.42 -1.18 -5.83
N TYR A 82 1.22 0.14 -5.69
CA TYR A 82 0.94 0.75 -4.38
C TYR A 82 -0.31 0.15 -3.71
N ARG A 83 -1.39 -0.10 -4.47
CA ARG A 83 -2.59 -0.76 -3.93
C ARG A 83 -2.30 -2.18 -3.41
N ARG A 84 -1.45 -2.94 -4.10
CA ARG A 84 -1.02 -4.28 -3.63
C ARG A 84 -0.22 -4.19 -2.33
N ALA A 85 0.68 -3.22 -2.24
CA ALA A 85 1.44 -2.96 -1.02
C ALA A 85 0.52 -2.62 0.16
N MET A 86 -0.42 -1.69 -0.03
CA MET A 86 -1.42 -1.29 0.98
C MET A 86 -2.28 -2.48 1.42
N ALA A 87 -2.74 -3.30 0.47
CA ALA A 87 -3.50 -4.51 0.78
C ALA A 87 -2.68 -5.53 1.60
N SER A 88 -1.38 -5.65 1.32
CA SER A 88 -0.46 -6.47 2.12
C SER A 88 -0.32 -5.92 3.55
N TYR A 89 -0.12 -4.60 3.69
CA TYR A 89 -0.04 -3.96 5.00
C TYR A 89 -1.34 -4.10 5.81
N ALA A 90 -2.50 -4.00 5.16
CA ALA A 90 -3.80 -4.24 5.79
C ALA A 90 -3.92 -5.67 6.34
N LYS A 91 -3.43 -6.67 5.60
CA LYS A 91 -3.39 -8.08 6.08
C LYS A 91 -2.49 -8.23 7.30
N PHE A 92 -1.32 -7.57 7.29
CA PHE A 92 -0.43 -7.52 8.44
C PHE A 92 -1.13 -6.95 9.69
N ARG A 93 -1.76 -5.77 9.57
CA ARG A 93 -2.52 -5.14 10.66
C ARG A 93 -3.62 -6.04 11.20
N LYS A 94 -4.42 -6.64 10.31
CA LYS A 94 -5.49 -7.57 10.68
C LYS A 94 -4.96 -8.79 11.45
N THR A 95 -3.85 -9.37 11.00
CA THR A 95 -3.22 -10.54 11.66
C THR A 95 -2.73 -10.16 13.06
N ARG A 96 -2.17 -8.96 13.25
CA ARG A 96 -1.74 -8.47 14.56
C ARG A 96 -2.89 -8.29 15.54
N VAL A 97 -4.02 -7.75 15.09
CA VAL A 97 -5.22 -7.58 15.94
C VAL A 97 -5.76 -8.94 16.39
N GLN A 98 -5.79 -9.92 15.48
CA GLN A 98 -6.25 -11.28 15.80
C GLN A 98 -5.33 -11.97 16.82
N ALA A 99 -4.02 -11.78 16.73
CA ALA A 99 -3.07 -12.34 17.69
C ALA A 99 -3.13 -11.71 19.09
N PHE A 100 -3.78 -10.55 19.25
CA PHE A 100 -3.97 -9.89 20.55
C PHE A 100 -5.35 -10.15 21.17
N THR A 101 -6.31 -10.65 20.37
CA THR A 101 -7.70 -10.90 20.81
C THR A 101 -7.99 -12.38 21.08
N ALA A 102 -7.01 -13.27 20.83
CA ALA A 102 -7.08 -14.72 21.06
C ALA A 102 -6.27 -15.10 22.31
#